data_AF-A0A952Y044-F1
#
_entry.id   AF-A0A952Y044-F1
#
_cell.length_a   1.000
_cell.length_b   1.000
_cell.length_c   1.000
_cell.angle_alpha   90.00
_cell.angle_beta   90.00
_cell.angle_gamma   90.00
#
_symmetry.space_group_name_H-M   'P 1'
#
loop_
_entity.id
_entity.type
_entity.pdbx_description
1 polymer ?
#
loop_
_entity_poly.entity_id
_entity_poly.type
_entity_poly.pdbx_seq_one_letter_code
_entity_poly.pdbx_strand_id
1 'polypeptide(L)'
;MIARGIRSLFRGETPLATVFWEYAVAWGTLLNLVTTGAALVVFVNDGPAWLGLLLHFSALPYNALMVFSTWRAAARENETPLAGFARAGIIVWFLIMIVF
;
A
#
# COMPACT_ATOMS: atom_id res chain seq x y z
N MET A 1 11.72 9.94 -13.44
CA MET A 1 11.72 8.48 -13.19
C MET A 1 10.48 8.02 -12.42
N ILE A 2 10.03 8.74 -11.39
CA ILE A 2 8.88 8.39 -10.51
C ILE A 2 7.56 8.14 -11.29
N ALA A 3 7.20 9.00 -12.25
CA ALA A 3 5.95 8.86 -13.01
C ALA A 3 5.89 7.62 -13.93
N ARG A 4 7.04 7.08 -14.35
CA ARG A 4 7.07 5.83 -15.14
C ARG A 4 6.77 4.62 -14.26
N GLY A 5 7.20 4.63 -13.00
CA GLY A 5 6.94 3.56 -12.04
C GLY A 5 5.46 3.45 -11.66
N ILE A 6 4.77 4.57 -11.44
CA ILE A 6 3.33 4.54 -11.13
C ILE A 6 2.54 3.97 -12.30
N ARG A 7 2.87 4.36 -13.55
CA ARG A 7 2.21 3.80 -14.73
C ARG A 7 2.52 2.31 -14.93
N SER A 8 3.72 1.82 -14.59
CA SER A 8 4.04 0.38 -14.71
C SER A 8 3.34 -0.45 -13.62
N LEU A 9 3.24 0.07 -12.38
CA LEU A 9 2.47 -0.51 -11.29
C LEU A 9 0.98 -0.57 -11.66
N PHE A 10 0.42 0.58 -12.08
CA PHE A 10 -0.93 0.66 -12.63
C PHE A 10 -1.06 -0.02 -14.01
N ARG A 11 0.03 -0.50 -14.62
CA ARG A 11 0.19 -1.47 -15.73
C ARG A 11 0.09 -2.95 -15.34
N GLY A 12 0.44 -3.28 -14.10
CA GLY A 12 0.75 -4.68 -13.72
C GLY A 12 1.92 -5.20 -14.57
N GLU A 13 2.81 -4.30 -15.01
CA GLU A 13 4.01 -4.64 -15.78
C GLU A 13 5.18 -4.96 -14.85
N THR A 14 5.09 -4.50 -13.59
CA THR A 14 6.05 -4.83 -12.54
C THR A 14 5.87 -6.28 -12.06
N PRO A 15 6.95 -7.06 -11.85
CA PRO A 15 6.87 -8.43 -11.36
C PRO A 15 6.08 -8.56 -10.06
N LEU A 16 5.25 -9.60 -9.92
CA LEU A 16 4.37 -9.78 -8.75
C LEU A 16 5.14 -9.75 -7.44
N ALA A 17 6.26 -10.48 -7.35
CA ALA A 17 7.08 -10.55 -6.15
C ALA A 17 7.56 -9.14 -5.72
N THR A 18 7.98 -8.31 -6.68
CA THR A 18 8.40 -6.93 -6.42
C THR A 18 7.24 -6.07 -5.95
N VAL A 19 6.08 -6.15 -6.62
CA VAL A 19 4.88 -5.39 -6.21
C VAL A 19 4.45 -5.74 -4.80
N PHE A 20 4.39 -7.04 -4.49
CA PHE A 20 3.89 -7.52 -3.21
C PHE A 20 4.90 -7.26 -2.07
N TRP A 21 6.14 -7.72 -2.20
CA TRP A 21 7.10 -7.66 -1.09
C TRP A 21 7.73 -6.28 -0.91
N GLU A 22 8.14 -5.64 -2.00
CA GLU A 22 8.86 -4.38 -1.92
C GLU A 22 7.89 -3.19 -1.83
N TYR A 23 6.97 -3.07 -2.79
CA TYR A 23 6.10 -1.90 -2.83
C TYR A 23 4.95 -1.95 -1.81
N ALA A 24 4.26 -3.07 -1.67
CA ALA A 24 3.19 -3.18 -0.69
C ALA A 24 3.74 -3.40 0.73
N VAL A 25 4.43 -4.52 0.97
CA VAL A 25 4.83 -4.89 2.34
C VAL A 25 5.91 -3.96 2.90
N ALA A 26 7.01 -3.70 2.19
CA ALA A 26 8.08 -2.84 2.75
C ALA A 26 7.70 -1.36 2.69
N TRP A 27 7.55 -0.79 1.49
CA TRP A 27 7.31 0.65 1.32
C TRP A 27 5.93 1.09 1.80
N GLY A 28 4.89 0.28 1.57
CA GLY A 28 3.55 0.60 2.04
C GLY A 28 3.46 0.60 3.57
N THR A 29 4.04 -0.38 4.25
CA THR A 29 4.08 -0.38 5.72
C THR A 29 4.87 0.81 6.26
N LEU A 30 6.03 1.12 5.67
CA LEU A 30 6.80 2.30 6.06
C LEU A 30 6.00 3.60 5.89
N LEU A 31 5.27 3.74 4.79
CA LEU A 31 4.42 4.90 4.55
C LEU A 31 3.32 5.02 5.62
N ASN A 32 2.60 3.94 5.92
CA ASN A 32 1.56 3.94 6.96
C ASN A 32 2.17 4.32 8.33
N LEU A 33 3.32 3.75 8.70
CA LEU A 33 4.00 4.12 9.95
C LEU A 33 4.36 5.61 10.01
N VAL A 34 4.83 6.21 8.92
CA VAL A 34 5.16 7.64 8.86
C VAL A 34 3.89 8.50 8.96
N THR A 35 2.82 8.16 8.23
CA THR A 35 1.57 8.92 8.24
C THR A 35 0.88 8.85 9.60
N THR A 36 0.89 7.69 10.23
CA THR A 36 0.30 7.46 11.55
C THR A 36 1.14 8.08 12.65
N GLY A 37 2.47 7.98 12.56
CA GLY A 37 3.38 8.71 13.43
C GLY A 37 3.14 10.23 13.36
N ALA A 38 2.95 10.78 12.16
CA ALA A 38 2.61 12.19 11.99
C ALA A 38 1.23 12.52 12.59
N ALA A 39 0.22 11.67 12.40
CA ALA A 39 -1.09 11.84 13.02
C ALA A 39 -1.02 11.83 14.56
N LEU A 40 -0.23 10.92 15.14
CA LEU A 40 0.01 10.85 16.58
C LEU A 40 0.73 12.09 17.10
N VAL A 41 1.72 12.62 16.37
CA VAL A 41 2.38 13.89 16.73
C VAL A 41 1.37 15.03 16.77
N VAL A 42 0.48 15.14 15.79
CA VAL A 42 -0.58 16.15 15.80
C VAL A 42 -1.48 15.97 17.03
N PHE A 43 -1.88 14.74 17.34
CA PHE A 43 -2.78 14.45 18.45
C PHE A 43 -2.14 14.75 19.83
N VAL A 44 -0.89 14.35 20.05
CA VAL A 44 -0.19 14.55 21.34
C VAL A 44 0.13 16.03 21.60
N ASN A 45 0.18 16.86 20.56
CA ASN A 45 0.35 18.31 20.68
C ASN A 45 -0.98 19.08 20.68
N ASP A 46 -2.08 18.43 21.08
CA ASP A 46 -3.44 19.00 21.13
C ASP A 46 -3.89 19.63 19.79
N GLY A 47 -3.36 19.12 18.68
CA GLY A 47 -3.71 19.56 17.35
C GLY A 47 -5.12 19.12 16.94
N PRO A 48 -5.69 19.72 15.89
CA PRO A 48 -7.04 19.41 15.46
C PRO A 48 -7.18 17.96 14.99
N ALA A 49 -8.17 17.24 15.53
CA ALA A 49 -8.39 15.82 15.22
C ALA A 49 -8.56 15.55 13.71
N TRP A 50 -9.22 16.46 12.98
CA TRP A 50 -9.40 16.31 11.53
C TRP A 50 -8.08 16.29 10.76
N LEU A 51 -7.05 17.02 11.23
CA LEU A 51 -5.73 17.02 10.60
C LEU A 51 -5.01 15.68 10.84
N GLY A 52 -5.11 15.14 12.05
CA GLY A 52 -4.61 13.79 12.36
C GLY A 52 -5.24 12.73 11.47
N LEU A 53 -6.56 12.77 11.28
CA LEU A 53 -7.27 11.85 10.38
C LEU A 53 -6.83 12.01 8.92
N LEU A 54 -6.65 13.24 8.42
CA LEU A 54 -6.17 13.46 7.06
C LEU A 54 -4.76 12.92 6.86
N LEU A 55 -3.87 13.08 7.83
CA LEU A 55 -2.52 12.52 7.78
C LEU A 55 -2.58 10.99 7.77
N HIS A 56 -3.29 10.39 8.72
CA HIS A 56 -3.47 8.93 8.81
C HIS A 56 -3.99 8.34 7.50
N PHE A 57 -5.09 8.87 6.99
CA PHE A 57 -5.73 8.36 5.77
C PHE A 57 -5.06 8.78 4.46
N SER A 58 -4.02 9.62 4.50
CA SER A 58 -3.28 10.02 3.29
C SER A 58 -2.54 8.86 2.61
N ALA A 59 -2.29 7.76 3.33
CA ALA A 59 -1.71 6.53 2.77
C ALA A 59 -2.73 5.68 1.98
N LEU A 60 -4.04 5.89 2.16
CA LEU A 60 -5.09 5.08 1.50
C LEU A 60 -4.97 5.02 -0.03
N PRO A 61 -4.74 6.14 -0.75
CA PRO A 61 -4.58 6.10 -2.20
C PRO A 61 -3.42 5.21 -2.65
N TYR A 62 -2.31 5.21 -1.90
CA TYR A 62 -1.16 4.34 -2.17
C TYR A 62 -1.51 2.87 -1.90
N ASN A 63 -2.13 2.58 -0.75
CA ASN A 63 -2.53 1.23 -0.37
C ASN A 63 -3.50 0.63 -1.41
N ALA A 64 -4.48 1.42 -1.89
CA ALA A 64 -5.41 1.02 -2.93
C ALA A 64 -4.71 0.75 -4.28
N LEU A 65 -3.74 1.59 -4.66
CA LEU A 65 -2.92 1.36 -5.84
C LEU A 65 -2.15 0.03 -5.75
N MET A 66 -1.64 -0.32 -4.57
CA MET A 66 -0.91 -1.58 -4.36
C MET A 66 -1.82 -2.80 -4.45
N VAL A 67 -3.05 -2.73 -3.92
CA VAL A 67 -4.06 -3.78 -4.11
C VAL A 67 -4.32 -4.02 -5.59
N PHE A 68 -4.63 -2.94 -6.34
CA PHE A 68 -4.92 -3.03 -7.76
C PHE A 68 -3.72 -3.56 -8.57
N SER A 69 -2.52 -3.05 -8.28
CA SER A 69 -1.29 -3.45 -8.97
C SER A 69 -0.94 -4.91 -8.70
N THR A 70 -1.09 -5.38 -7.47
CA THR A 70 -0.83 -6.77 -7.08
C THR A 70 -1.80 -7.72 -7.78
N TRP A 71 -3.09 -7.41 -7.76
CA TRP A 71 -4.10 -8.24 -8.43
C TRP A 71 -3.86 -8.32 -9.92
N ARG A 72 -3.46 -7.21 -10.57
CA ARG A 72 -3.19 -7.25 -12.01
C ARG A 72 -1.87 -7.90 -12.37
N ALA A 73 -0.83 -7.77 -11.55
CA ALA A 73 0.41 -8.53 -11.71
C ALA A 73 0.15 -10.04 -11.54
N ALA A 74 -0.62 -10.43 -10.52
CA ALA A 74 -1.02 -11.82 -10.26
C ALA A 74 -1.98 -12.40 -11.33
N ALA A 75 -2.66 -11.57 -12.11
CA ALA A 75 -3.46 -12.02 -13.25
C ALA A 75 -2.61 -12.27 -14.51
N ARG A 76 -1.43 -11.66 -14.59
CA ARG A 76 -0.49 -11.81 -15.69
C ARG A 76 0.51 -12.93 -15.47
N GLU A 77 0.74 -13.32 -14.23
CA GLU A 77 1.58 -14.45 -13.88
C GLU A 77 0.80 -15.76 -14.01
N ASN A 78 1.42 -16.79 -14.61
CA ASN A 78 0.79 -18.08 -14.90
C ASN A 78 0.38 -18.82 -13.61
N GLU A 79 -0.82 -18.57 -13.08
CA GLU A 79 -1.47 -19.21 -11.92
C GLU A 79 -0.54 -19.96 -10.95
N THR A 80 0.50 -19.28 -10.49
CA THR A 80 1.45 -19.87 -9.55
C THR A 80 0.84 -19.86 -8.15
N PRO A 81 1.30 -20.74 -7.24
CA PRO A 81 0.90 -20.64 -5.83
C PRO A 81 1.15 -19.25 -5.23
N LEU A 82 2.20 -18.55 -5.71
CA LEU A 82 2.50 -17.17 -5.33
C LEU A 82 1.40 -16.20 -5.74
N ALA A 83 0.81 -16.34 -6.93
CA ALA A 83 -0.28 -15.50 -7.41
C ALA A 83 -1.52 -15.61 -6.51
N GLY A 84 -1.90 -16.83 -6.11
CA GLY A 84 -2.98 -17.06 -5.16
C GLY A 84 -2.70 -16.46 -3.79
N PHE A 85 -1.50 -16.72 -3.25
CA PHE A 85 -1.07 -16.17 -1.97
C PHE A 85 -1.06 -14.63 -1.97
N ALA A 86 -0.51 -14.00 -3.01
CA ALA A 86 -0.42 -12.54 -3.09
C ALA A 86 -1.80 -11.88 -3.20
N ARG A 87 -2.76 -12.49 -3.91
CA ARG A 87 -4.13 -11.96 -4.01
C ARG A 87 -4.86 -11.96 -2.67
N ALA A 88 -4.73 -13.01 -1.88
CA ALA A 88 -5.31 -13.07 -0.54
C ALA A 88 -4.53 -12.19 0.45
N GLY A 89 -3.20 -12.29 0.42
CA GLY A 89 -2.28 -11.58 1.31
C GLY A 89 -2.39 -10.07 1.19
N ILE A 90 -2.58 -9.54 -0.02
CA ILE A 90 -2.69 -8.08 -0.21
C ILE A 90 -3.99 -7.51 0.38
N ILE A 91 -5.07 -8.29 0.43
CA ILE A 91 -6.32 -7.89 1.09
C ILE A 91 -6.12 -7.87 2.61
N VAL A 92 -5.51 -8.91 3.17
CA VAL A 92 -5.18 -8.96 4.60
C VAL A 92 -4.26 -7.79 4.98
N TRP A 93 -3.21 -7.56 4.19
CA TRP A 93 -2.31 -6.42 4.38
C TRP A 93 -3.06 -5.08 4.32
N PHE A 94 -3.94 -4.89 3.33
CA PHE A 94 -4.71 -3.64 3.19
C PHE A 94 -5.63 -3.40 4.40
N LEU A 95 -6.29 -4.44 4.90
CA LEU A 95 -7.14 -4.34 6.09
C LEU A 95 -6.33 -3.98 7.34
N ILE A 96 -5.13 -4.54 7.50
CA ILE A 96 -4.23 -4.20 8.61
C ILE A 96 -3.81 -2.72 8.51
N MET A 97 -3.45 -2.25 7.30
CA MET A 97 -3.01 -0.86 7.06
C MET A 97 -4.15 0.17 7.08
N ILE A 98 -5.43 -0.22 7.19
CA ILE A 98 -6.51 0.74 7.48
C ILE A 98 -6.47 1.14 8.96
N VAL A 99 -6.09 0.19 9.81
CA VAL A 99 -6.03 0.37 11.26
C VAL A 99 -4.72 1.03 11.67
N PHE A 100 -3.61 0.60 11.05
CA PHE A 100 -2.27 1.11 11.28
C PHE A 100 -1.97 2.37 10.50
#